data_AF-A0A7W7GHW3-F1
#
_entry.id   AF-A0A7W7GHW3-F1
#
_cell.length_a   1.000
_cell.length_b   1.000
_cell.length_c   1.000
_cell.angle_alpha   90.00
_cell.angle_beta   90.00
_cell.angle_gamma   90.00
#
_symmetry.space_group_name_H-M   'P 1'
#
loop_
_entity.id
_entity.type
_entity.pdbx_description
1 polymer ?
#
loop_
_entity_poly.entity_id
_entity_poly.type
_entity_poly.pdbx_seq_one_letter_code
_entity_poly.pdbx_strand_id
1 'polypeptide(L)'
;MSASDRTGPGKPESASGSTGLGKPESASGSTGLGKSEPGVDRAGSTPRRGAADPVKALMHRHRGLCERAVDPLEIAAGLEAHGITDRTAARFRHRDVFSLAEEMYARVSRDGDTTVPAPPAAPRVHAGWVLLTLLPGALCAAALAAVHLTHGRSRLFAAAAGALAVALALRAALRRGPLSRTGTDRPGPRPGAASGWTTPWTVWLVAYSLLGNGLLGNALAGGPDTLPTGTADGPWPLTAAPVLALALGCAPAAWTAHLLTARASRKLAVSRGLEDFATSVRPLLIGTFVLFLCALAALLTLSSAVLGERAAYPQVLTLGALFFLARLLTTHGFTYAPAVVLTAAATVEAAALATVFASRLPGFGLLATPVEALVTTWGADSVPTLTCGAAALALLAHMTRKLTRASAHAPPEPAR
;
A
#
# COMPACT_ATOMS: atom_id res chain seq x y z
N MET A 1 -40.18 -28.94 -41.29
CA MET A 1 -39.65 -30.28 -41.62
C MET A 1 -38.56 -30.57 -40.59
N SER A 2 -38.76 -31.48 -39.63
CA SER A 2 -38.78 -32.95 -39.77
C SER A 2 -37.35 -33.46 -40.03
N ALA A 3 -36.67 -34.01 -39.00
CA ALA A 3 -36.64 -35.44 -38.63
C ALA A 3 -35.59 -36.23 -39.45
N SER A 4 -34.92 -37.29 -38.97
CA SER A 4 -35.05 -38.08 -37.74
C SER A 4 -33.65 -38.58 -37.28
N ASP A 5 -33.35 -38.61 -35.97
CA ASP A 5 -33.30 -39.81 -35.11
C ASP A 5 -32.14 -40.82 -35.37
N ARG A 6 -31.34 -41.09 -34.31
CA ARG A 6 -30.88 -42.45 -33.97
C ARG A 6 -30.51 -42.61 -32.48
N THR A 7 -31.52 -43.00 -31.69
CA THR A 7 -31.51 -44.19 -30.81
C THR A 7 -30.34 -44.45 -29.84
N GLY A 8 -30.66 -44.51 -28.52
CA GLY A 8 -30.32 -45.72 -27.73
C GLY A 8 -29.48 -45.55 -26.45
N PRO A 9 -29.94 -46.01 -25.26
CA PRO A 9 -29.25 -45.81 -23.98
C PRO A 9 -28.88 -47.09 -23.20
N GLY A 10 -28.26 -46.94 -22.02
CA GLY A 10 -28.09 -47.99 -21.00
C GLY A 10 -28.36 -47.49 -19.58
N LYS A 11 -29.09 -48.28 -18.78
CA LYS A 11 -29.47 -48.10 -17.35
C LYS A 11 -29.54 -49.50 -16.69
N PRO A 12 -29.26 -49.69 -15.39
CA PRO A 12 -30.27 -49.60 -14.29
C PRO A 12 -29.79 -48.65 -13.14
N GLU A 13 -30.57 -48.20 -12.12
CA GLU A 13 -31.51 -48.84 -11.16
C GLU A 13 -30.82 -49.79 -10.15
N SER A 14 -31.15 -49.90 -8.84
CA SER A 14 -32.14 -49.32 -7.87
C SER A 14 -31.50 -49.32 -6.45
N ALA A 15 -31.99 -48.78 -5.33
CA ALA A 15 -33.13 -47.92 -4.86
C ALA A 15 -32.62 -47.16 -3.59
N SER A 16 -33.19 -46.09 -3.01
CA SER A 16 -34.54 -45.71 -2.51
C SER A 16 -35.00 -46.38 -1.19
N GLY A 17 -35.32 -45.55 -0.18
CA GLY A 17 -35.77 -45.88 1.18
C GLY A 17 -35.17 -44.89 2.21
N SER A 18 -35.88 -43.92 2.84
CA SER A 18 -37.11 -43.95 3.67
C SER A 18 -36.89 -44.56 5.07
N THR A 19 -37.36 -44.03 6.22
CA THR A 19 -37.88 -42.71 6.69
C THR A 19 -37.95 -42.79 8.24
N GLY A 20 -37.92 -41.67 8.98
CA GLY A 20 -38.64 -41.57 10.28
C GLY A 20 -37.83 -41.16 11.52
N LEU A 21 -38.44 -40.31 12.35
CA LEU A 21 -38.02 -39.98 13.72
C LEU A 21 -38.73 -40.91 14.74
N GLY A 22 -38.13 -41.15 15.90
CA GLY A 22 -38.80 -41.82 17.03
C GLY A 22 -37.99 -41.92 18.33
N LYS A 23 -38.41 -41.20 19.37
CA LYS A 23 -37.99 -41.26 20.79
C LYS A 23 -39.28 -40.99 21.60
N PRO A 24 -39.63 -41.70 22.70
CA PRO A 24 -38.89 -41.62 23.98
C PRO A 24 -38.94 -42.83 24.95
N GLU A 25 -38.27 -42.65 26.10
CA GLU A 25 -38.51 -43.17 27.48
C GLU A 25 -38.63 -44.70 27.72
N SER A 26 -37.90 -45.35 28.64
CA SER A 26 -37.61 -45.12 30.10
C SER A 26 -38.61 -45.81 31.04
N ALA A 27 -38.21 -46.94 31.68
CA ALA A 27 -38.64 -47.35 33.03
C ALA A 27 -37.93 -48.63 33.53
N SER A 28 -37.63 -48.70 34.85
CA SER A 28 -37.27 -49.88 35.68
C SER A 28 -36.10 -50.81 35.29
N GLY A 29 -35.42 -51.49 36.24
CA GLY A 29 -35.44 -51.34 37.71
C GLY A 29 -35.44 -52.65 38.51
N SER A 30 -34.26 -53.12 38.97
CA SER A 30 -34.05 -54.10 40.07
C SER A 30 -32.53 -54.21 40.30
N THR A 31 -31.94 -53.70 41.40
CA THR A 31 -31.88 -54.23 42.78
C THR A 31 -30.87 -55.38 42.97
N GLY A 32 -29.82 -55.12 43.75
CA GLY A 32 -28.87 -56.11 44.27
C GLY A 32 -27.91 -55.45 45.28
N LEU A 33 -27.96 -55.86 46.55
CA LEU A 33 -27.11 -55.29 47.61
C LEU A 33 -25.80 -56.09 47.76
N GLY A 34 -24.71 -55.39 48.06
CA GLY A 34 -23.44 -55.99 48.47
C GLY A 34 -22.52 -54.95 49.11
N LYS A 35 -22.31 -55.02 50.42
CA LYS A 35 -21.49 -54.08 51.20
C LYS A 35 -20.21 -54.77 51.68
N SER A 36 -19.03 -54.24 51.33
CA SER A 36 -17.85 -54.06 52.21
C SER A 36 -16.62 -53.57 51.43
N GLU A 37 -15.99 -52.52 51.94
CA GLU A 37 -14.55 -52.23 51.77
C GLU A 37 -13.75 -52.96 52.89
N PRO A 38 -12.40 -52.96 52.93
CA PRO A 38 -11.44 -52.39 51.98
C PRO A 38 -10.43 -53.41 51.42
N GLY A 39 -9.75 -53.04 50.32
CA GLY A 39 -8.59 -53.78 49.81
C GLY A 39 -7.74 -52.88 48.91
N VAL A 40 -6.46 -52.72 49.25
CA VAL A 40 -5.50 -52.00 48.40
C VAL A 40 -5.12 -52.90 47.24
N ASP A 41 -5.33 -52.45 46.00
CA ASP A 41 -4.58 -53.01 44.88
C ASP A 41 -4.28 -52.00 43.76
N ARG A 42 -3.11 -52.15 43.13
CA ARG A 42 -2.53 -51.16 42.20
C ARG A 42 -2.95 -51.42 40.75
N ALA A 43 -4.19 -51.07 40.40
CA ALA A 43 -4.61 -50.97 39.00
C ALA A 43 -3.89 -49.79 38.32
N GLY A 44 -2.73 -50.05 37.71
CA GLY A 44 -1.85 -49.02 37.16
C GLY A 44 -2.50 -48.19 36.05
N SER A 45 -2.63 -46.88 36.28
CA SER A 45 -3.01 -45.93 35.22
C SER A 45 -1.95 -45.94 34.13
N THR A 46 -2.34 -46.30 32.90
CA THR A 46 -1.42 -46.30 31.77
C THR A 46 -0.87 -44.89 31.56
N PRO A 47 0.46 -44.68 31.51
CA PRO A 47 1.02 -43.38 31.28
C PRO A 47 0.65 -42.95 29.86
N ARG A 48 -0.33 -42.05 29.73
CA ARG A 48 -0.60 -41.34 28.47
C ARG A 48 0.72 -40.74 28.03
N ARG A 49 1.29 -41.27 26.93
CA ARG A 49 2.48 -40.71 26.27
C ARG A 49 2.31 -39.20 26.20
N GLY A 50 3.26 -38.47 26.78
CA GLY A 50 3.09 -37.06 27.09
C GLY A 50 2.56 -36.31 25.88
N ALA A 51 1.46 -35.57 26.06
CA ALA A 51 0.95 -34.68 25.03
C ALA A 51 2.05 -33.67 24.73
N ALA A 52 2.76 -33.87 23.61
CA ALA A 52 3.90 -33.07 23.24
C ALA A 52 3.45 -31.61 23.21
N ASP A 53 4.13 -30.76 24.00
CA ASP A 53 3.77 -29.36 24.17
C ASP A 53 3.55 -28.72 22.80
N PRO A 54 2.30 -28.32 22.46
CA PRO A 54 1.98 -27.93 21.10
C PRO A 54 2.65 -26.60 20.74
N VAL A 55 2.93 -25.75 21.73
CA VAL A 55 3.72 -24.51 21.55
C VAL A 55 5.18 -24.87 21.29
N LYS A 56 5.76 -25.82 22.01
CA LYS A 56 7.14 -26.30 21.75
C LYS A 56 7.29 -26.97 20.37
N ALA A 57 6.29 -27.71 19.92
CA ALA A 57 6.25 -28.28 18.57
C ALA A 57 6.11 -27.18 17.48
N LEU A 58 5.34 -26.13 17.77
CA LEU A 58 5.21 -24.96 16.89
C LEU A 58 6.52 -24.14 16.83
N MET A 59 7.17 -23.90 17.97
CA MET A 59 8.49 -23.26 18.06
C MET A 59 9.54 -24.04 17.27
N HIS A 60 9.53 -25.38 17.30
CA HIS A 60 10.45 -26.17 16.48
C HIS A 60 10.17 -26.01 14.98
N ARG A 61 8.90 -25.91 14.56
CA ARG A 61 8.54 -25.68 13.15
C ARG A 61 8.93 -24.29 12.66
N HIS A 62 8.73 -23.27 13.50
CA HIS A 62 9.07 -21.88 13.20
C HIS A 62 10.37 -21.44 13.89
N ARG A 63 11.32 -22.38 14.05
CA ARG A 63 12.54 -22.19 14.85
C ARG A 63 13.37 -21.00 14.35
N GLY A 64 13.58 -20.90 13.04
CA GLY A 64 14.31 -19.77 12.45
C GLY A 64 13.61 -18.42 12.63
N LEU A 65 12.30 -18.38 12.84
CA LEU A 65 11.57 -17.16 13.22
C LEU A 65 11.79 -16.84 14.70
N CYS A 66 11.75 -17.84 15.58
CA CYS A 66 11.99 -17.69 17.01
C CYS A 66 13.44 -17.25 17.33
N GLU A 67 14.43 -17.79 16.62
CA GLU A 67 15.87 -17.51 16.82
C GLU A 67 16.34 -16.12 16.33
N ARG A 68 15.49 -15.39 15.58
CA ARG A 68 15.81 -14.04 15.10
C ARG A 68 14.91 -12.96 15.70
N ALA A 69 13.85 -13.34 16.41
CA ALA A 69 12.85 -12.40 16.90
C ALA A 69 13.41 -11.54 18.04
N VAL A 70 13.48 -10.23 17.83
CA VAL A 70 13.88 -9.24 18.83
C VAL A 70 12.70 -8.85 19.73
N ASP A 71 11.46 -9.12 19.29
CA ASP A 71 10.24 -8.90 20.07
C ASP A 71 9.14 -9.96 19.80
N PRO A 72 8.07 -10.03 20.61
CA PRO A 72 6.93 -10.90 20.36
C PRO A 72 6.14 -10.57 19.08
N LEU A 73 6.24 -9.36 18.53
CA LEU A 73 5.50 -8.95 17.35
C LEU A 73 6.09 -9.56 16.07
N GLU A 74 7.42 -9.68 15.96
CA GLU A 74 8.09 -10.40 14.87
C GLU A 74 7.63 -11.87 14.84
N ILE A 75 7.46 -12.49 16.02
CA ILE A 75 6.85 -13.82 16.14
C ILE A 75 5.38 -13.79 15.69
N ALA A 76 4.53 -12.92 16.25
CA ALA A 76 3.10 -12.87 15.93
C ALA A 76 2.82 -12.63 14.43
N ALA A 77 3.53 -11.68 13.83
CA ALA A 77 3.38 -11.28 12.45
C ALA A 77 3.96 -12.33 11.47
N GLY A 78 5.03 -13.03 11.86
CA GLY A 78 5.55 -14.18 11.11
C GLY A 78 4.65 -15.42 11.22
N LEU A 79 3.98 -15.64 12.35
CA LEU A 79 2.93 -16.65 12.49
C LEU A 79 1.72 -16.32 11.58
N GLU A 80 1.28 -15.05 11.52
CA GLU A 80 0.22 -14.62 10.59
C GLU A 80 0.64 -14.86 9.12
N ALA A 81 1.89 -14.57 8.76
CA ALA A 81 2.42 -14.84 7.42
C ALA A 81 2.42 -16.33 7.05
N HIS A 82 2.57 -17.23 8.03
CA HIS A 82 2.44 -18.68 7.89
C HIS A 82 0.97 -19.18 8.01
N GLY A 83 -0.01 -18.27 8.02
CA GLY A 83 -1.45 -18.60 8.01
C GLY A 83 -2.07 -18.89 9.38
N ILE A 84 -1.38 -18.58 10.48
CA ILE A 84 -1.90 -18.76 11.84
C ILE A 84 -2.72 -17.52 12.21
N THR A 85 -3.99 -17.74 12.51
CA THR A 85 -4.97 -16.70 12.89
C THR A 85 -5.38 -16.89 14.36
N ASP A 86 -6.16 -15.97 14.94
CA ASP A 86 -6.60 -16.10 16.34
C ASP A 86 -7.43 -17.38 16.57
N ARG A 87 -8.26 -17.79 15.60
CA ARG A 87 -8.94 -19.11 15.58
C ARG A 87 -7.96 -20.30 15.54
N THR A 88 -6.77 -20.12 14.98
CA THR A 88 -5.68 -21.12 15.01
C THR A 88 -4.96 -21.09 16.37
N ALA A 89 -4.68 -19.91 16.93
CA ALA A 89 -4.05 -19.75 18.25
C ALA A 89 -4.88 -20.36 19.39
N ALA A 90 -6.22 -20.29 19.31
CA ALA A 90 -7.14 -20.97 20.22
C ALA A 90 -6.90 -22.49 20.31
N ARG A 91 -6.40 -23.14 19.25
CA ARG A 91 -6.05 -24.58 19.26
C ARG A 91 -4.80 -24.88 20.09
N PHE A 92 -3.93 -23.88 20.28
CA PHE A 92 -2.77 -23.94 21.18
C PHE A 92 -3.12 -23.52 22.62
N ARG A 93 -4.40 -23.25 22.92
CA ARG A 93 -4.94 -22.70 24.19
C ARG A 93 -4.56 -21.23 24.49
N HIS A 94 -4.09 -20.49 23.49
CA HIS A 94 -3.89 -19.03 23.60
C HIS A 94 -5.11 -18.29 23.05
N ARG A 95 -5.43 -17.12 23.61
CA ARG A 95 -6.62 -16.32 23.24
C ARG A 95 -6.57 -15.84 21.78
N ASP A 96 -5.37 -15.48 21.33
CA ASP A 96 -5.07 -14.77 20.09
C ASP A 96 -3.60 -15.04 19.70
N VAL A 97 -3.21 -14.63 18.48
CA VAL A 97 -1.85 -14.83 17.96
C VAL A 97 -0.81 -14.05 18.77
N PHE A 98 -1.17 -12.91 19.36
CA PHE A 98 -0.30 -12.14 20.25
C PHE A 98 0.02 -12.92 21.54
N SER A 99 -0.99 -13.43 22.24
CA SER A 99 -0.82 -14.26 23.44
C SER A 99 -0.01 -15.54 23.20
N LEU A 100 -0.08 -16.10 21.98
CA LEU A 100 0.75 -17.24 21.56
C LEU A 100 2.20 -16.82 21.31
N ALA A 101 2.39 -15.67 20.68
CA ALA A 101 3.71 -15.14 20.34
C ALA A 101 4.47 -14.60 21.57
N GLU A 102 3.78 -13.98 22.55
CA GLU A 102 4.35 -13.60 23.84
C GLU A 102 4.84 -14.82 24.61
N GLU A 103 4.08 -15.92 24.65
CA GLU A 103 4.52 -17.16 25.29
C GLU A 103 5.72 -17.78 24.56
N MET A 104 5.72 -17.79 23.23
CA MET A 104 6.86 -18.26 22.43
C MET A 104 8.11 -17.41 22.66
N TYR A 105 7.99 -16.08 22.68
CA TYR A 105 9.09 -15.16 22.96
C TYR A 105 9.61 -15.31 24.39
N ALA A 106 8.71 -15.33 25.39
CA ALA A 106 9.07 -15.50 26.80
C ALA A 106 9.80 -16.82 27.07
N ARG A 107 9.55 -17.86 26.28
CA ARG A 107 10.34 -19.12 26.32
C ARG A 107 11.74 -18.92 25.74
N VAL A 108 11.87 -18.32 24.55
CA VAL A 108 13.19 -18.01 23.95
C VAL A 108 14.04 -17.14 24.89
N SER A 109 13.46 -16.09 25.48
CA SER A 109 14.19 -15.20 26.42
C SER A 109 14.56 -15.87 27.75
N ARG A 110 13.87 -16.95 28.16
CA ARG A 110 14.23 -17.76 29.34
C ARG A 110 15.27 -18.84 29.02
N ASP A 111 15.23 -19.38 27.81
CA ASP A 111 16.23 -20.35 27.32
C ASP A 111 17.56 -19.67 26.94
N GLY A 112 17.55 -18.35 26.69
CA GLY A 112 18.73 -17.52 26.33
C GLY A 112 18.93 -16.34 27.28
N ASP A 113 19.42 -16.63 28.49
CA ASP A 113 19.47 -15.69 29.62
C ASP A 113 20.24 -14.38 29.32
N THR A 114 19.71 -13.26 29.81
CA THR A 114 19.69 -12.03 28.98
C THR A 114 20.94 -11.13 29.03
N THR A 115 21.54 -10.89 27.86
CA THR A 115 22.31 -9.65 27.59
C THR A 115 21.37 -8.56 27.08
N VAL A 116 20.93 -7.68 28.00
CA VAL A 116 20.12 -6.50 27.65
C VAL A 116 20.92 -5.55 26.74
N PRO A 117 20.46 -5.24 25.51
CA PRO A 117 21.15 -4.29 24.64
C PRO A 117 21.14 -2.88 25.25
N ALA A 118 22.29 -2.20 25.23
CA ALA A 118 22.40 -0.81 25.68
C ALA A 118 21.47 0.10 24.85
N PRO A 119 20.82 1.11 25.46
CA PRO A 119 19.87 1.96 24.76
C PRO A 119 20.55 2.73 23.60
N PRO A 120 19.96 2.73 22.39
CA PRO A 120 20.57 3.36 21.22
C PRO A 120 20.71 4.88 21.42
N ALA A 121 21.90 5.40 21.08
CA ALA A 121 22.23 6.82 21.26
C ALA A 121 21.26 7.75 20.49
N ALA A 122 20.95 8.91 21.10
CA ALA A 122 19.90 9.82 20.62
C ALA A 122 20.09 10.26 19.15
N PRO A 123 19.01 10.36 18.35
CA PRO A 123 19.11 10.16 16.90
C PRO A 123 19.49 11.41 16.11
N ARG A 124 20.79 11.59 15.83
CA ARG A 124 21.31 12.56 14.81
C ARG A 124 20.63 12.42 13.43
N VAL A 125 20.05 11.24 13.14
CA VAL A 125 19.34 10.90 11.91
C VAL A 125 18.12 11.80 11.63
N HIS A 126 17.43 12.30 12.67
CA HIS A 126 16.18 13.06 12.49
C HIS A 126 16.37 14.35 11.66
N ALA A 127 17.38 15.16 11.98
CA ALA A 127 17.64 16.42 11.29
C ALA A 127 18.06 16.22 9.82
N GLY A 128 18.92 15.23 9.57
CA GLY A 128 19.41 14.93 8.22
C GLY A 128 18.30 14.54 7.24
N TRP A 129 17.26 13.85 7.71
CA TRP A 129 16.11 13.52 6.87
C TRP A 129 15.18 14.71 6.62
N VAL A 130 14.90 15.55 7.63
CA VAL A 130 14.06 16.75 7.46
C VAL A 130 14.67 17.71 6.43
N LEU A 131 16.00 17.86 6.43
CA LEU A 131 16.69 18.63 5.40
C LEU A 131 16.52 18.00 4.00
N LEU A 132 16.61 16.66 3.89
CA LEU A 132 16.45 15.94 2.63
C LEU A 132 15.01 15.99 2.06
N THR A 133 13.97 16.18 2.88
CA THR A 133 12.57 16.26 2.39
C THR A 133 12.15 17.65 1.97
N LEU A 134 12.82 18.70 2.46
CA LEU A 134 12.63 20.08 2.00
C LEU A 134 13.40 20.37 0.70
N LEU A 135 14.51 19.65 0.46
CA LEU A 135 15.38 19.83 -0.71
C LEU A 135 14.66 19.81 -2.08
N PRO A 136 13.70 18.90 -2.37
CA PRO A 136 13.02 18.86 -3.66
C PRO A 136 12.17 20.12 -3.92
N GLY A 137 11.45 20.61 -2.91
CA GLY A 137 10.65 21.82 -3.00
C GLY A 137 11.51 23.08 -3.16
N ALA A 138 12.59 23.19 -2.39
CA ALA A 138 13.55 24.30 -2.51
C ALA A 138 14.22 24.36 -3.89
N LEU A 139 14.65 23.21 -4.43
CA LEU A 139 15.22 23.13 -5.77
C LEU A 139 14.18 23.35 -6.88
N CYS A 140 12.91 22.99 -6.66
CA CYS A 140 11.83 23.30 -7.60
C CYS A 140 11.56 24.81 -7.66
N ALA A 141 11.46 25.48 -6.51
CA ALA A 141 11.32 26.94 -6.45
C ALA A 141 12.51 27.66 -7.10
N ALA A 142 13.75 27.22 -6.83
CA ALA A 142 14.96 27.76 -7.44
C ALA A 142 15.02 27.53 -8.96
N ALA A 143 14.57 26.35 -9.44
CA ALA A 143 14.48 26.05 -10.86
C ALA A 143 13.45 26.94 -11.58
N LEU A 144 12.28 27.17 -10.97
CA LEU A 144 11.27 28.09 -11.50
C LEU A 144 11.82 29.52 -11.55
N ALA A 145 12.40 30.03 -10.46
CA ALA A 145 13.02 31.35 -10.45
C ALA A 145 14.10 31.51 -11.54
N ALA A 146 14.96 30.51 -11.73
CA ALA A 146 15.94 30.50 -12.82
C ALA A 146 15.26 30.52 -14.21
N VAL A 147 14.16 29.78 -14.41
CA VAL A 147 13.38 29.73 -15.66
C VAL A 147 12.55 31.01 -15.91
N HIS A 148 12.22 31.79 -14.88
CA HIS A 148 11.63 33.13 -15.05
C HIS A 148 12.68 34.20 -15.38
N LEU A 149 13.91 34.09 -14.85
CA LEU A 149 14.99 35.04 -15.11
C LEU A 149 15.74 34.79 -16.44
N THR A 150 15.65 33.59 -17.02
CA THR A 150 16.39 33.20 -18.24
C THR A 150 15.54 33.25 -19.50
N HIS A 151 16.17 33.66 -20.60
CA HIS A 151 15.51 33.93 -21.88
C HIS A 151 16.07 33.06 -23.02
N GLY A 152 15.22 32.70 -23.99
CA GLY A 152 15.61 31.91 -25.16
C GLY A 152 16.30 30.58 -24.82
N ARG A 153 17.43 30.29 -25.46
CA ARG A 153 18.17 29.02 -25.29
C ARG A 153 18.62 28.77 -23.84
N SER A 154 18.97 29.83 -23.09
CA SER A 154 19.40 29.71 -21.69
C SER A 154 18.30 29.13 -20.78
N ARG A 155 17.03 29.44 -21.10
CA ARG A 155 15.84 28.97 -20.40
C ARG A 155 15.65 27.45 -20.47
N LEU A 156 15.98 26.85 -21.62
CA LEU A 156 15.93 25.40 -21.82
C LEU A 156 16.99 24.68 -20.98
N PHE A 157 18.20 25.25 -20.87
CA PHE A 157 19.25 24.71 -20.01
C PHE A 157 18.90 24.87 -18.52
N ALA A 158 18.35 26.01 -18.10
CA ALA A 158 17.86 26.21 -16.74
C ALA A 158 16.76 25.21 -16.35
N ALA A 159 15.78 25.00 -17.24
CA ALA A 159 14.70 24.03 -17.04
C ALA A 159 15.24 22.58 -16.94
N ALA A 160 16.15 22.19 -17.85
CA ALA A 160 16.75 20.86 -17.84
C ALA A 160 17.60 20.59 -16.58
N ALA A 161 18.44 21.54 -16.19
CA ALA A 161 19.25 21.46 -14.98
C ALA A 161 18.37 21.41 -13.72
N GLY A 162 17.32 22.24 -13.66
CA GLY A 162 16.34 22.24 -12.57
C GLY A 162 15.59 20.92 -12.44
N ALA A 163 15.09 20.37 -13.56
CA ALA A 163 14.42 19.07 -13.58
C ALA A 163 15.34 17.93 -13.11
N LEU A 164 16.62 17.92 -13.54
CA LEU A 164 17.62 16.97 -13.06
C LEU A 164 17.89 17.13 -11.55
N ALA A 165 18.04 18.36 -11.06
CA ALA A 165 18.27 18.64 -9.64
C ALA A 165 17.10 18.17 -8.77
N VAL A 166 15.85 18.47 -9.16
CA VAL A 166 14.63 18.02 -8.46
C VAL A 166 14.51 16.49 -8.51
N ALA A 167 14.78 15.86 -9.66
CA ALA A 167 14.74 14.39 -9.78
C ALA A 167 15.79 13.70 -8.90
N LEU A 168 17.01 14.25 -8.80
CA LEU A 168 18.06 13.76 -7.91
C LEU A 168 17.72 13.97 -6.44
N ALA A 169 17.17 15.14 -6.07
CA ALA A 169 16.72 15.45 -4.72
C ALA A 169 15.59 14.52 -4.26
N LEU A 170 14.57 14.34 -5.11
CA LEU A 170 13.46 13.40 -4.86
C LEU A 170 13.99 11.96 -4.73
N ARG A 171 14.91 11.53 -5.61
CA ARG A 171 15.57 10.22 -5.53
C ARG A 171 16.39 10.04 -4.26
N ALA A 172 16.98 11.10 -3.70
CA ALA A 172 17.69 11.06 -2.43
C ALA A 172 16.74 10.99 -1.22
N ALA A 173 15.73 11.87 -1.17
CA ALA A 173 14.70 11.89 -0.13
C ALA A 173 13.97 10.54 -0.01
N LEU A 174 13.54 9.98 -1.15
CA LEU A 174 12.87 8.68 -1.24
C LEU A 174 13.80 7.48 -1.00
N ARG A 175 15.13 7.66 -0.96
CA ARG A 175 16.09 6.58 -0.64
C ARG A 175 16.62 6.63 0.79
N ARG A 176 16.57 7.79 1.49
CA ARG A 176 17.21 7.99 2.80
C ARG A 176 16.25 8.36 3.95
N GLY A 177 14.95 8.51 3.70
CA GLY A 177 13.94 8.75 4.75
C GLY A 177 13.21 7.51 5.27
N PRO A 178 12.16 7.66 6.10
CA PRO A 178 11.20 6.60 6.42
C PRO A 178 10.24 6.32 5.25
N LEU A 179 10.31 7.12 4.17
CA LEU A 179 9.79 6.76 2.85
C LEU A 179 10.74 5.83 2.06
N SER A 180 11.91 5.45 2.60
CA SER A 180 12.78 4.42 2.01
C SER A 180 12.19 3.02 2.16
N ARG A 181 12.81 2.03 1.52
CA ARG A 181 12.46 0.62 1.72
C ARG A 181 13.34 0.06 2.83
N THR A 182 12.74 -0.41 3.91
CA THR A 182 13.34 -0.81 5.20
C THR A 182 14.20 -2.09 5.14
N GLY A 183 14.98 -2.27 4.08
CA GLY A 183 15.77 -3.47 3.78
C GLY A 183 16.89 -3.23 2.76
N THR A 184 17.41 -2.00 2.68
CA THR A 184 18.53 -1.67 1.77
C THR A 184 19.86 -2.23 2.23
N ASP A 185 20.05 -2.44 3.54
CA ASP A 185 21.38 -2.61 4.15
C ASP A 185 21.91 -4.05 4.13
N ARG A 186 21.28 -4.94 3.35
CA ARG A 186 21.93 -6.19 2.89
C ARG A 186 22.66 -5.96 1.57
N PRO A 187 24.00 -6.11 1.52
CA PRO A 187 24.73 -6.23 0.27
C PRO A 187 24.52 -7.64 -0.30
N GLY A 188 23.81 -7.73 -1.43
CA GLY A 188 23.57 -9.00 -2.12
C GLY A 188 22.95 -8.77 -3.50
N PRO A 189 23.18 -9.65 -4.49
CA PRO A 189 22.54 -9.56 -5.80
C PRO A 189 21.02 -9.73 -5.64
N ARG A 190 20.24 -8.72 -6.02
CA ARG A 190 18.78 -8.71 -5.84
C ARG A 190 18.05 -9.12 -7.13
N PRO A 191 17.20 -10.16 -7.12
CA PRO A 191 16.23 -10.40 -8.18
C PRO A 191 15.19 -9.26 -8.27
N GLY A 192 14.69 -8.98 -9.48
CA GLY A 192 13.48 -8.16 -9.69
C GLY A 192 13.68 -6.64 -9.71
N ALA A 193 13.94 -6.07 -10.89
CA ALA A 193 14.15 -4.63 -11.11
C ALA A 193 12.87 -3.75 -11.06
N ALA A 194 11.85 -4.14 -10.29
CA ALA A 194 10.52 -3.49 -10.24
C ALA A 194 10.56 -1.99 -9.86
N SER A 195 11.60 -1.53 -9.14
CA SER A 195 11.78 -0.11 -8.83
C SER A 195 12.14 0.76 -10.05
N GLY A 196 12.60 0.18 -11.16
CA GLY A 196 12.81 0.92 -12.40
C GLY A 196 11.50 1.22 -13.12
N TRP A 197 10.56 0.27 -13.10
CA TRP A 197 9.35 0.29 -13.93
C TRP A 197 8.35 1.37 -13.54
N THR A 198 8.24 1.75 -12.26
CA THR A 198 7.34 2.84 -11.83
C THR A 198 7.89 4.23 -12.12
N THR A 199 9.21 4.38 -12.28
CA THR A 199 9.86 5.68 -12.51
C THR A 199 9.36 6.40 -13.76
N PRO A 200 9.33 5.79 -14.98
CA PRO A 200 8.84 6.48 -16.18
C PRO A 200 7.37 6.89 -16.05
N TRP A 201 6.51 6.09 -15.41
CA TRP A 201 5.11 6.44 -15.22
C TRP A 201 4.92 7.59 -14.23
N THR A 202 5.69 7.64 -13.14
CA THR A 202 5.67 8.82 -12.24
C THR A 202 6.18 10.09 -12.93
N VAL A 203 7.15 9.98 -13.85
CA VAL A 203 7.62 11.11 -14.67
C VAL A 203 6.56 11.54 -15.68
N TRP A 204 5.88 10.58 -16.33
CA TRP A 204 4.78 10.85 -17.27
C TRP A 204 3.62 11.59 -16.60
N LEU A 205 3.14 11.11 -15.45
CA LEU A 205 2.03 11.74 -14.73
C LEU A 205 2.37 13.17 -14.27
N VAL A 206 3.62 13.42 -13.84
CA VAL A 206 4.09 14.78 -13.52
C VAL A 206 4.18 15.65 -14.78
N ALA A 207 4.71 15.14 -15.89
CA ALA A 207 4.74 15.85 -17.16
C ALA A 207 3.33 16.17 -17.68
N TYR A 208 2.37 15.26 -17.50
CA TYR A 208 0.96 15.48 -17.85
C TYR A 208 0.35 16.60 -16.99
N SER A 209 0.60 16.64 -15.68
CA SER A 209 0.13 17.73 -14.82
C SER A 209 0.75 19.10 -15.12
N LEU A 210 1.97 19.13 -15.68
CA LEU A 210 2.67 20.35 -16.06
C LEU A 210 2.24 20.90 -17.43
N LEU A 211 2.00 20.00 -18.39
CA LEU A 211 1.97 20.30 -19.83
C LEU A 211 0.80 19.64 -20.58
N GLY A 212 0.35 18.46 -20.15
CA GLY A 212 -0.68 17.67 -20.82
C GLY A 212 -2.06 18.33 -20.86
N ASN A 213 -2.39 19.12 -19.85
CA ASN A 213 -3.66 19.85 -19.77
C ASN A 213 -3.75 20.97 -20.82
N GLY A 214 -2.69 21.77 -20.95
CA GLY A 214 -2.56 22.78 -22.01
C GLY A 214 -2.46 22.18 -23.41
N LEU A 215 -1.85 20.99 -23.53
CA LEU A 215 -1.82 20.24 -24.79
C LEU A 215 -3.22 19.79 -25.20
N LEU A 216 -4.00 19.21 -24.27
CA LEU A 216 -5.35 18.73 -24.53
C LEU A 216 -6.28 19.89 -24.93
N GLY A 217 -6.21 21.03 -24.24
CA GLY A 217 -6.96 22.23 -24.62
C GLY A 217 -6.63 22.72 -26.03
N ASN A 218 -5.35 22.82 -26.38
CA ASN A 218 -4.91 23.25 -27.72
C ASN A 218 -5.28 22.20 -28.80
N ALA A 219 -5.12 20.91 -28.51
CA ALA A 219 -5.49 19.81 -29.40
C ALA A 219 -6.99 19.73 -29.70
N LEU A 220 -7.85 20.25 -28.81
CA LEU A 220 -9.28 20.43 -29.05
C LEU A 220 -9.62 21.76 -29.74
N ALA A 221 -8.79 22.79 -29.59
CA ALA A 221 -8.96 24.09 -30.25
C ALA A 221 -8.48 24.12 -31.72
N GLY A 222 -7.68 23.14 -32.16
CA GLY A 222 -7.26 22.96 -33.54
C GLY A 222 -5.75 22.78 -33.73
N GLY A 223 -4.92 23.37 -32.86
CA GLY A 223 -3.46 23.20 -32.87
C GLY A 223 -3.01 21.83 -32.35
N PRO A 224 -1.74 21.61 -31.96
CA PRO A 224 -0.72 22.63 -31.67
C PRO A 224 0.06 23.05 -32.92
N ASP A 225 -0.15 24.30 -33.35
CA ASP A 225 0.57 24.90 -34.49
C ASP A 225 1.99 25.37 -34.12
N THR A 226 2.33 25.34 -32.83
CA THR A 226 3.61 25.83 -32.29
C THR A 226 4.13 24.98 -31.12
N LEU A 227 5.45 24.98 -30.93
CA LEU A 227 6.12 24.34 -29.79
C LEU A 227 5.92 25.12 -28.48
N PRO A 228 6.01 24.46 -27.31
CA PRO A 228 5.75 25.13 -26.03
C PRO A 228 6.84 26.16 -25.72
N THR A 229 6.42 27.42 -25.57
CA THR A 229 7.28 28.58 -25.29
C THR A 229 7.87 28.63 -23.88
N GLY A 230 7.36 27.77 -22.98
CA GLY A 230 7.74 27.76 -21.57
C GLY A 230 6.94 28.74 -20.69
N THR A 231 5.95 29.45 -21.22
CA THR A 231 5.23 30.54 -20.53
C THR A 231 3.80 30.15 -20.15
N ALA A 232 3.26 30.74 -19.08
CA ALA A 232 1.85 30.61 -18.72
C ALA A 232 0.94 31.18 -19.83
N ASP A 233 1.30 32.33 -20.39
CA ASP A 233 0.58 33.02 -21.47
C ASP A 233 0.95 32.50 -22.88
N GLY A 234 1.55 31.31 -22.97
CA GLY A 234 1.94 30.71 -24.25
C GLY A 234 0.76 30.10 -25.01
N PRO A 235 0.88 29.88 -26.34
CA PRO A 235 -0.10 29.11 -27.11
C PRO A 235 -0.21 27.64 -26.63
N TRP A 236 0.77 27.18 -25.86
CA TRP A 236 0.69 25.98 -25.05
C TRP A 236 1.01 26.39 -23.60
N PRO A 237 -0.01 26.66 -22.78
CA PRO A 237 0.18 27.15 -21.42
C PRO A 237 0.76 26.06 -20.52
N LEU A 238 1.65 26.46 -19.63
CA LEU A 238 2.31 25.63 -18.63
C LEU A 238 1.92 26.05 -17.22
N THR A 239 1.55 25.09 -16.38
CA THR A 239 1.21 25.31 -14.97
C THR A 239 2.30 24.79 -14.05
N ALA A 240 3.07 25.68 -13.44
CA ALA A 240 4.15 25.35 -12.52
C ALA A 240 3.65 25.08 -11.09
N ALA A 241 2.52 25.64 -10.68
CA ALA A 241 1.98 25.49 -9.32
C ALA A 241 1.66 24.03 -8.93
N PRO A 242 1.10 23.17 -9.80
CA PRO A 242 0.98 21.73 -9.55
C PRO A 242 2.31 21.04 -9.19
N VAL A 243 3.37 21.31 -9.97
CA VAL A 243 4.68 20.67 -9.78
C VAL A 243 5.36 21.18 -8.51
N LEU A 244 5.29 22.49 -8.24
CA LEU A 244 5.83 23.09 -7.02
C LEU A 244 5.12 22.57 -5.77
N ALA A 245 3.78 22.48 -5.80
CA ALA A 245 2.99 21.95 -4.70
C ALA A 245 3.30 20.47 -4.41
N LEU A 246 3.48 19.63 -5.44
CA LEU A 246 3.88 18.23 -5.29
C LEU A 246 5.34 18.08 -4.78
N ALA A 247 6.25 18.95 -5.24
CA ALA A 247 7.65 18.96 -4.77
C ALA A 247 7.76 19.39 -3.30
N LEU A 248 7.03 20.42 -2.88
CA LEU A 248 6.90 20.83 -1.47
C LEU A 248 6.15 19.77 -0.64
N GLY A 249 5.12 19.14 -1.23
CA GLY A 249 4.32 18.06 -0.65
C GLY A 249 5.12 16.81 -0.24
N CYS A 250 6.36 16.68 -0.72
CA CYS A 250 7.30 15.67 -0.24
C CYS A 250 7.55 15.76 1.27
N ALA A 251 7.58 16.96 1.86
CA ALA A 251 7.81 17.15 3.30
C ALA A 251 6.63 16.67 4.18
N PRO A 252 5.36 17.09 3.98
CA PRO A 252 4.24 16.55 4.73
C PRO A 252 3.99 15.06 4.45
N ALA A 253 4.17 14.56 3.23
CA ALA A 253 4.09 13.12 2.93
C ALA A 253 5.09 12.30 3.76
N ALA A 254 6.30 12.83 3.92
CA ALA A 254 7.35 12.22 4.72
C ALA A 254 6.98 12.23 6.22
N TRP A 255 6.47 13.35 6.73
CA TRP A 255 6.04 13.53 8.12
C TRP A 255 4.82 12.67 8.50
N THR A 256 3.78 12.61 7.65
CA THR A 256 2.58 11.78 7.92
C THR A 256 2.88 10.29 7.89
N ALA A 257 3.78 9.83 7.02
CA ALA A 257 4.27 8.45 7.02
C ALA A 257 5.02 8.11 8.32
N HIS A 258 5.87 9.01 8.83
CA HIS A 258 6.56 8.84 10.11
C HIS A 258 5.59 8.86 11.31
N LEU A 259 4.57 9.72 11.29
CA LEU A 259 3.51 9.72 12.29
C LEU A 259 2.67 8.43 12.25
N LEU A 260 2.40 7.88 11.06
CA LEU A 260 1.69 6.62 10.90
C LEU A 260 2.49 5.46 11.50
N THR A 261 3.77 5.29 11.14
CA THR A 261 4.59 4.20 11.69
C THR A 261 4.79 4.35 13.19
N ALA A 262 5.22 5.51 13.67
CA ALA A 262 5.49 5.73 15.10
C ALA A 262 4.23 5.59 15.98
N ARG A 263 3.03 5.92 15.47
CA ARG A 263 1.77 5.68 16.19
C ARG A 263 1.26 4.24 16.03
N ALA A 264 1.50 3.58 14.89
CA ALA A 264 1.20 2.15 14.72
C ALA A 264 1.99 1.31 15.71
N SER A 265 3.31 1.52 15.85
CA SER A 265 4.15 0.84 16.85
C SER A 265 3.65 1.08 18.29
N ARG A 266 3.23 2.32 18.63
CA ARG A 266 2.63 2.61 19.95
C ARG A 266 1.25 1.99 20.16
N LYS A 267 0.51 1.67 19.10
CA LYS A 267 -0.75 0.92 19.21
C LYS A 267 -0.52 -0.59 19.28
N LEU A 268 0.48 -1.12 18.56
CA LEU A 268 0.90 -2.52 18.66
C LEU A 268 1.32 -2.89 20.08
N ALA A 269 2.07 -2.03 20.78
CA ALA A 269 2.47 -2.22 22.16
C ALA A 269 1.34 -2.11 23.22
N VAL A 270 0.07 -1.92 22.80
CA VAL A 270 -1.09 -1.74 23.70
C VAL A 270 -2.29 -2.62 23.30
N SER A 271 -2.46 -2.92 22.02
CA SER A 271 -3.49 -3.85 21.52
C SER A 271 -3.10 -5.30 21.82
N ARG A 272 -4.03 -6.09 22.36
CA ARG A 272 -3.82 -7.51 22.72
C ARG A 272 -4.24 -8.50 21.64
N GLY A 273 -4.69 -8.04 20.48
CA GLY A 273 -5.17 -8.91 19.39
C GLY A 273 -5.13 -8.23 18.02
N LEU A 274 -5.16 -9.05 16.96
CA LEU A 274 -5.08 -8.58 15.57
C LEU A 274 -6.27 -7.69 15.20
N GLU A 275 -7.47 -8.02 15.67
CA GLU A 275 -8.71 -7.29 15.36
C GLU A 275 -8.76 -5.92 16.06
N ASP A 276 -8.32 -5.84 17.33
CA ASP A 276 -8.18 -4.59 18.09
C ASP A 276 -7.16 -3.64 17.43
N PHE A 277 -6.03 -4.19 16.96
CA PHE A 277 -5.01 -3.44 16.26
C PHE A 277 -5.52 -2.92 14.90
N ALA A 278 -6.14 -3.80 14.10
CA ALA A 278 -6.71 -3.44 12.79
C ALA A 278 -7.76 -2.32 12.93
N THR A 279 -8.61 -2.41 13.94
CA THR A 279 -9.64 -1.41 14.26
C THR A 279 -9.02 -0.09 14.71
N SER A 280 -7.93 -0.14 15.50
CA SER A 280 -7.20 1.04 15.97
C SER A 280 -6.42 1.78 14.87
N VAL A 281 -5.89 1.07 13.87
CA VAL A 281 -5.04 1.68 12.82
C VAL A 281 -5.84 2.23 11.64
N ARG A 282 -7.02 1.68 11.32
CA ARG A 282 -7.89 2.21 10.24
C ARG A 282 -8.18 3.72 10.33
N PRO A 283 -8.71 4.26 11.45
CA PRO A 283 -8.97 5.71 11.55
C PRO A 283 -7.67 6.52 11.57
N LEU A 284 -6.57 5.93 12.05
CA LEU A 284 -5.27 6.59 12.11
C LEU A 284 -4.66 6.78 10.71
N LEU A 285 -4.73 5.74 9.88
CA LEU A 285 -4.34 5.75 8.47
C LEU A 285 -5.13 6.80 7.69
N ILE A 286 -6.47 6.78 7.81
CA ILE A 286 -7.36 7.76 7.19
C ILE A 286 -7.03 9.18 7.69
N GLY A 287 -6.83 9.37 8.99
CA GLY A 287 -6.42 10.67 9.56
C GLY A 287 -5.09 11.18 9.03
N THR A 288 -4.07 10.32 8.88
CA THR A 288 -2.78 10.71 8.28
C THR A 288 -2.87 11.02 6.78
N PHE A 289 -3.77 10.35 6.06
CA PHE A 289 -4.04 10.61 4.64
C PHE A 289 -4.78 11.94 4.44
N VAL A 290 -5.84 12.20 5.22
CA VAL A 290 -6.56 13.49 5.21
C VAL A 290 -5.62 14.63 5.60
N LEU A 291 -4.80 14.47 6.65
CA LEU A 291 -3.81 15.47 7.05
C LEU A 291 -2.80 15.79 5.94
N PHE A 292 -2.36 14.77 5.18
CA PHE A 292 -1.51 14.99 4.01
C PHE A 292 -2.23 15.79 2.91
N LEU A 293 -3.50 15.46 2.61
CA LEU A 293 -4.28 16.20 1.61
C LEU A 293 -4.57 17.64 2.03
N CYS A 294 -4.87 17.91 3.30
CA CYS A 294 -5.01 19.28 3.80
C CYS A 294 -3.71 20.08 3.69
N ALA A 295 -2.56 19.46 3.99
CA ALA A 295 -1.25 20.09 3.82
C ALA A 295 -0.92 20.34 2.33
N LEU A 296 -1.23 19.39 1.44
CA LEU A 296 -1.04 19.55 0.00
C LEU A 296 -1.95 20.64 -0.60
N ALA A 297 -3.21 20.74 -0.13
CA ALA A 297 -4.12 21.80 -0.52
C ALA A 297 -3.58 23.19 -0.12
N ALA A 298 -3.08 23.34 1.11
CA ALA A 298 -2.48 24.60 1.58
C ALA A 298 -1.16 24.95 0.88
N LEU A 299 -0.36 23.95 0.50
CA LEU A 299 0.83 24.17 -0.34
C LEU A 299 0.46 24.56 -1.77
N LEU A 300 -0.64 24.03 -2.32
CA LEU A 300 -1.16 24.43 -3.61
C LEU A 300 -1.72 25.85 -3.59
N THR A 301 -2.49 26.24 -2.56
CA THR A 301 -3.03 27.62 -2.47
C THR A 301 -1.88 28.63 -2.46
N LEU A 302 -0.86 28.39 -1.64
CA LEU A 302 0.33 29.24 -1.56
C LEU A 302 1.11 29.25 -2.88
N SER A 303 1.31 28.09 -3.52
CA SER A 303 2.00 28.00 -4.82
C SER A 303 1.25 28.76 -5.92
N SER A 304 -0.08 28.62 -5.99
CA SER A 304 -0.91 29.35 -6.95
C SER A 304 -0.91 30.86 -6.71
N ALA A 305 -0.96 31.29 -5.45
CA ALA A 305 -0.94 32.72 -5.10
C ALA A 305 0.41 33.38 -5.40
N VAL A 306 1.52 32.65 -5.23
CA VAL A 306 2.87 33.15 -5.55
C VAL A 306 3.14 33.18 -7.06
N LEU A 307 2.59 32.25 -7.83
CA LEU A 307 2.78 32.17 -9.29
C LEU A 307 1.71 32.91 -10.11
N GLY A 308 0.62 33.36 -9.49
CA GLY A 308 -0.54 33.95 -10.19
C GLY A 308 -1.39 32.94 -10.98
N GLU A 309 -1.15 31.64 -10.79
CA GLU A 309 -1.81 30.56 -11.54
C GLU A 309 -3.17 30.16 -10.95
N ARG A 310 -4.03 29.55 -11.77
CA ARG A 310 -5.28 28.95 -11.30
C ARG A 310 -5.00 27.64 -10.55
N ALA A 311 -5.43 27.55 -9.30
CA ALA A 311 -5.25 26.34 -8.49
C ALA A 311 -6.08 25.14 -9.00
N ALA A 312 -5.44 24.19 -9.68
CA ALA A 312 -6.01 22.92 -10.14
C ALA A 312 -6.20 21.91 -8.99
N TYR A 313 -6.95 22.29 -7.96
CA TYR A 313 -7.20 21.48 -6.75
C TYR A 313 -7.54 20.00 -7.02
N PRO A 314 -8.53 19.65 -7.86
CA PRO A 314 -8.94 18.25 -7.99
C PRO A 314 -7.81 17.37 -8.56
N GLN A 315 -7.14 17.82 -9.61
CA GLN A 315 -6.03 17.12 -10.25
C GLN A 315 -4.85 16.92 -9.29
N VAL A 316 -4.41 17.99 -8.61
CA VAL A 316 -3.23 17.94 -7.72
C VAL A 316 -3.50 17.06 -6.49
N LEU A 317 -4.70 17.11 -5.93
CA LEU A 317 -5.07 16.29 -4.78
C LEU A 317 -5.21 14.81 -5.13
N THR A 318 -5.78 14.46 -6.30
CA THR A 318 -5.86 13.05 -6.72
C THR A 318 -4.50 12.48 -7.12
N LEU A 319 -3.66 13.24 -7.82
CA LEU A 319 -2.30 12.83 -8.17
C LEU A 319 -1.39 12.70 -6.94
N GLY A 320 -1.49 13.66 -6.00
CA GLY A 320 -0.80 13.59 -4.72
C GLY A 320 -1.25 12.40 -3.86
N ALA A 321 -2.56 12.13 -3.79
CA ALA A 321 -3.11 10.94 -3.15
C ALA A 321 -2.55 9.65 -3.76
N LEU A 322 -2.56 9.54 -5.09
CA LEU A 322 -2.05 8.39 -5.83
C LEU A 322 -0.57 8.15 -5.51
N PHE A 323 0.28 9.18 -5.57
CA PHE A 323 1.71 9.07 -5.23
C PHE A 323 1.96 8.72 -3.76
N PHE A 324 1.24 9.32 -2.81
CA PHE A 324 1.38 9.00 -1.38
C PHE A 324 0.99 7.55 -1.08
N LEU A 325 -0.17 7.10 -1.57
CA LEU A 325 -0.67 5.74 -1.36
C LEU A 325 0.21 4.70 -2.06
N ALA A 326 0.63 4.96 -3.30
CA ALA A 326 1.60 4.14 -4.02
C ALA A 326 2.92 4.03 -3.24
N ARG A 327 3.46 5.15 -2.75
CA ARG A 327 4.73 5.14 -2.02
C ARG A 327 4.64 4.34 -0.73
N LEU A 328 3.61 4.58 0.08
CA LEU A 328 3.41 3.90 1.36
C LEU A 328 3.17 2.39 1.18
N LEU A 329 2.51 1.96 0.10
CA LEU A 329 2.47 0.53 -0.26
C LEU A 329 3.86 -0.02 -0.62
N THR A 330 4.71 0.73 -1.34
CA THR A 330 6.07 0.27 -1.67
C THR A 330 7.04 0.24 -0.49
N THR A 331 6.84 1.04 0.57
CA THR A 331 7.65 0.95 1.80
C THR A 331 7.29 -0.29 2.61
N HIS A 332 6.00 -0.62 2.71
CA HIS A 332 5.48 -1.89 3.24
C HIS A 332 5.61 -3.07 2.26
N GLY A 333 6.54 -3.01 1.30
CA GLY A 333 6.91 -4.14 0.42
C GLY A 333 5.93 -4.49 -0.71
N PHE A 334 4.68 -4.00 -0.69
CA PHE A 334 3.67 -4.28 -1.71
C PHE A 334 3.91 -3.48 -3.00
N THR A 335 4.89 -3.88 -3.81
CA THR A 335 5.30 -3.12 -5.00
C THR A 335 4.47 -3.37 -6.27
N TYR A 336 3.81 -4.52 -6.39
CA TYR A 336 3.10 -4.89 -7.63
C TYR A 336 1.85 -4.04 -7.87
N ALA A 337 0.96 -3.92 -6.88
CA ALA A 337 -0.29 -3.17 -7.05
C ALA A 337 -0.06 -1.67 -7.34
N PRO A 338 0.84 -0.94 -6.65
CA PRO A 338 1.23 0.42 -7.05
C PRO A 338 1.77 0.52 -8.47
N ALA A 339 2.56 -0.46 -8.94
CA ALA A 339 3.09 -0.45 -10.29
C ALA A 339 1.98 -0.59 -11.34
N VAL A 340 1.09 -1.57 -11.19
CA VAL A 340 -0.04 -1.80 -12.12
C VAL A 340 -1.02 -0.63 -12.12
N VAL A 341 -1.28 0.00 -10.97
CA VAL A 341 -2.19 1.15 -10.91
C VAL A 341 -1.56 2.42 -11.49
N LEU A 342 -0.26 2.67 -11.27
CA LEU A 342 0.45 3.78 -11.91
C LEU A 342 0.60 3.58 -13.43
N THR A 343 0.84 2.35 -13.90
CA THR A 343 0.85 2.06 -15.35
C THR A 343 -0.54 2.30 -15.94
N ALA A 344 -1.60 1.82 -15.29
CA ALA A 344 -2.97 1.95 -15.79
C ALA A 344 -3.40 3.43 -15.92
N ALA A 345 -3.23 4.23 -14.87
CA ALA A 345 -3.57 5.66 -14.89
C ALA A 345 -2.83 6.39 -16.02
N ALA A 346 -1.51 6.19 -16.12
CA ALA A 346 -0.69 6.82 -17.16
C ALA A 346 -1.06 6.36 -18.58
N THR A 347 -1.42 5.08 -18.77
CA THR A 347 -1.89 4.59 -20.08
C THR A 347 -3.26 5.15 -20.48
N VAL A 348 -4.15 5.43 -19.53
CA VAL A 348 -5.46 6.06 -19.85
C VAL A 348 -5.27 7.54 -20.21
N GLU A 349 -4.40 8.27 -19.51
CA GLU A 349 -4.06 9.66 -19.85
C GLU A 349 -3.34 9.76 -21.21
N ALA A 350 -2.44 8.82 -21.52
CA ALA A 350 -1.80 8.72 -22.83
C ALA A 350 -2.81 8.34 -23.94
N ALA A 351 -3.74 7.43 -23.67
CA ALA A 351 -4.79 7.04 -24.61
C ALA A 351 -5.76 8.20 -24.90
N ALA A 352 -6.12 9.01 -23.89
CA ALA A 352 -6.99 10.17 -24.07
C ALA A 352 -6.36 11.28 -24.94
N LEU A 353 -5.04 11.46 -24.89
CA LEU A 353 -4.33 12.30 -25.86
C LEU A 353 -4.30 11.62 -27.24
N ALA A 354 -3.99 10.33 -27.30
CA ALA A 354 -3.87 9.59 -28.55
C ALA A 354 -5.18 9.56 -29.36
N THR A 355 -6.35 9.46 -28.72
CA THR A 355 -7.65 9.49 -29.43
C THR A 355 -7.97 10.86 -30.00
N VAL A 356 -7.60 11.95 -29.33
CA VAL A 356 -7.75 13.34 -29.82
C VAL A 356 -6.80 13.66 -30.98
N PHE A 357 -5.63 13.02 -31.06
CA PHE A 357 -4.79 13.10 -32.25
C PHE A 357 -5.26 12.15 -33.37
N ALA A 358 -5.78 10.96 -33.04
CA ALA A 358 -6.28 10.00 -34.01
C ALA A 358 -7.57 10.45 -34.70
N SER A 359 -8.44 11.21 -34.03
CA SER A 359 -9.70 11.74 -34.62
C SER A 359 -9.49 12.66 -35.82
N ARG A 360 -8.28 13.21 -35.97
CA ARG A 360 -7.84 14.04 -37.12
C ARG A 360 -7.60 13.23 -38.39
N LEU A 361 -7.52 11.90 -38.29
CA LEU A 361 -7.44 11.02 -39.47
C LEU A 361 -8.85 10.85 -40.08
N PRO A 362 -8.98 10.85 -41.42
CA PRO A 362 -10.28 10.73 -42.08
C PRO A 362 -10.98 9.42 -41.66
N GLY A 363 -12.22 9.55 -41.18
CA GLY A 363 -13.05 8.44 -40.69
C GLY A 363 -12.95 8.17 -39.18
N PHE A 364 -11.99 8.75 -38.45
CA PHE A 364 -11.75 8.42 -37.03
C PHE A 364 -12.33 9.43 -36.01
N GLY A 365 -13.08 10.45 -36.46
CA GLY A 365 -13.63 11.52 -35.63
C GLY A 365 -14.32 11.06 -34.33
N LEU A 366 -15.03 9.93 -34.38
CA LEU A 366 -15.75 9.36 -33.23
C LEU A 366 -14.83 9.02 -32.02
N LEU A 367 -13.53 8.80 -32.22
CA LEU A 367 -12.60 8.43 -31.14
C LEU A 367 -12.39 9.53 -30.09
N ALA A 368 -12.50 10.80 -30.49
CA ALA A 368 -12.31 11.93 -29.57
C ALA A 368 -13.58 12.30 -28.79
N THR A 369 -14.76 11.94 -29.31
CA THR A 369 -16.06 12.33 -28.73
C THR A 369 -16.24 12.10 -27.22
N PRO A 370 -15.77 10.99 -26.57
CA PRO A 370 -15.88 10.87 -25.11
C PRO A 370 -14.93 11.82 -24.35
N VAL A 371 -13.78 12.18 -24.93
CA VAL A 371 -12.83 13.13 -24.34
C VAL A 371 -13.33 14.56 -24.54
N GLU A 372 -13.81 14.88 -25.74
CA GLU A 372 -14.48 16.16 -26.06
C GLU A 372 -15.68 16.42 -25.15
N ALA A 373 -16.61 15.47 -25.02
CA ALA A 373 -17.78 15.60 -24.16
C ALA A 373 -17.41 15.80 -22.68
N LEU A 374 -16.37 15.11 -22.19
CA LEU A 374 -15.90 15.23 -20.81
C LEU A 374 -15.19 16.59 -20.56
N VAL A 375 -14.31 17.01 -21.47
CA VAL A 375 -13.55 18.27 -21.34
C VAL A 375 -14.46 19.50 -21.53
N THR A 376 -15.45 19.44 -22.42
CA THR A 376 -16.43 20.54 -22.59
C THR A 376 -17.39 20.69 -21.41
N THR A 377 -17.66 19.63 -20.64
CA THR A 377 -18.59 19.68 -19.50
C THR A 377 -17.91 19.83 -18.13
N TRP A 378 -16.67 19.35 -17.96
CA TRP A 378 -15.94 19.40 -16.67
C TRP A 378 -14.57 20.09 -16.74
N GLY A 379 -14.17 20.61 -17.91
CA GLY A 379 -12.84 21.20 -18.14
C GLY A 379 -11.74 20.16 -18.36
N ALA A 380 -10.55 20.59 -18.80
CA ALA A 380 -9.43 19.69 -19.13
C ALA A 380 -8.94 18.86 -17.92
N ASP A 381 -8.97 19.45 -16.72
CA ASP A 381 -8.56 18.81 -15.46
C ASP A 381 -9.35 17.52 -15.13
N SER A 382 -10.52 17.32 -15.76
CA SER A 382 -11.42 16.19 -15.51
C SER A 382 -10.78 14.84 -15.81
N VAL A 383 -10.06 14.71 -16.93
CA VAL A 383 -9.38 13.46 -17.34
C VAL A 383 -8.41 12.98 -16.26
N PRO A 384 -7.35 13.75 -15.89
CA PRO A 384 -6.40 13.32 -14.85
C PRO A 384 -7.03 13.24 -13.46
N THR A 385 -8.07 14.05 -13.17
CA THR A 385 -8.80 13.97 -11.90
C THR A 385 -9.48 12.60 -11.75
N LEU A 386 -10.18 12.13 -12.79
CA LEU A 386 -10.92 10.88 -12.75
C LEU A 386 -9.99 9.66 -12.79
N THR A 387 -8.93 9.67 -13.61
CA THR A 387 -7.93 8.58 -13.65
C THR A 387 -7.19 8.46 -12.33
N CYS A 388 -6.58 9.54 -11.84
CA CYS A 388 -5.82 9.52 -10.60
C CYS A 388 -6.73 9.33 -9.37
N GLY A 389 -7.95 9.84 -9.41
CA GLY A 389 -8.94 9.69 -8.33
C GLY A 389 -9.40 8.23 -8.17
N ALA A 390 -9.80 7.58 -9.27
CA ALA A 390 -10.16 6.17 -9.25
C ALA A 390 -8.97 5.27 -8.85
N ALA A 391 -7.78 5.57 -9.37
CA ALA A 391 -6.54 4.90 -9.01
C ALA A 391 -6.19 5.04 -7.52
N ALA A 392 -6.31 6.25 -6.95
CA ALA A 392 -6.09 6.51 -5.53
C ALA A 392 -7.11 5.78 -4.64
N LEU A 393 -8.40 5.80 -5.00
CA LEU A 393 -9.45 5.06 -4.28
C LEU A 393 -9.19 3.54 -4.29
N ALA A 394 -8.77 2.98 -5.43
CA ALA A 394 -8.40 1.57 -5.53
C ALA A 394 -7.19 1.22 -4.63
N LEU A 395 -6.15 2.06 -4.58
CA LEU A 395 -5.02 1.86 -3.67
C LEU A 395 -5.41 2.04 -2.20
N LEU A 396 -6.30 2.99 -1.86
CA LEU A 396 -6.78 3.19 -0.49
C LEU A 396 -7.60 1.99 -0.01
N ALA A 397 -8.48 1.46 -0.87
CA ALA A 397 -9.25 0.23 -0.60
C ALA A 397 -8.36 -1.03 -0.51
N HIS A 398 -7.25 -1.08 -1.24
CA HIS A 398 -6.25 -2.15 -1.12
C HIS A 398 -5.44 -2.01 0.19
N MET A 399 -4.97 -0.81 0.49
CA MET A 399 -4.15 -0.47 1.65
C MET A 399 -4.90 -0.76 2.96
N THR A 400 -6.15 -0.33 3.08
CA THR A 400 -7.01 -0.57 4.27
C THR A 400 -7.39 -2.04 4.50
N ARG A 401 -7.07 -2.93 3.54
CA ARG A 401 -7.19 -4.41 3.67
C ARG A 401 -5.84 -5.10 3.89
N LYS A 402 -4.71 -4.43 3.61
CA LYS A 402 -3.34 -4.99 3.70
C LYS A 402 -2.56 -4.48 4.89
N LEU A 403 -2.48 -3.16 5.12
CA LEU A 403 -1.70 -2.56 6.22
C LEU A 403 -2.36 -2.71 7.60
N THR A 404 -3.59 -3.24 7.65
CA THR A 404 -4.29 -3.60 8.89
C THR A 404 -3.98 -5.02 9.37
N ARG A 405 -3.03 -5.70 8.74
CA ARG A 405 -2.48 -6.99 9.16
C ARG A 405 -1.15 -6.78 9.88
N ALA A 406 -0.86 -7.52 10.94
CA ALA A 406 0.41 -7.38 11.67
C ALA A 406 1.62 -7.76 10.78
N SER A 407 1.44 -8.77 9.92
CA SER A 407 2.37 -9.18 8.85
C SER A 407 2.79 -8.06 7.88
N ALA A 408 2.07 -6.93 7.79
CA ALA A 408 2.50 -5.77 7.02
C ALA A 408 3.50 -4.84 7.75
N HIS A 409 3.76 -5.10 9.03
CA HIS A 409 4.70 -4.34 9.88
C HIS A 409 5.88 -5.18 10.37
N ALA A 410 5.91 -6.49 10.10
CA ALA A 410 7.11 -7.31 10.28
C ALA A 410 8.23 -6.86 9.33
N PRO A 411 9.51 -6.90 9.75
CA PRO A 411 10.62 -6.81 8.81
C PRO A 411 10.63 -8.03 7.88
N PRO A 412 11.06 -7.86 6.61
CA PRO A 412 11.01 -8.94 5.63
C PRO A 412 11.99 -10.07 5.99
N GLU A 413 11.45 -11.28 6.18
CA GLU A 413 12.24 -12.48 6.38
C GLU A 413 13.23 -12.68 5.20
N PRO A 414 14.54 -12.76 5.44
CA PRO A 414 15.48 -13.10 4.38
C PRO A 414 15.26 -14.53 3.93
N ALA A 415 15.05 -14.71 2.62
CA ALA A 415 15.11 -16.01 1.97
C ALA A 415 16.47 -16.68 2.27
N ARG A 416 16.43 -18.00 2.48
CA ARG A 416 17.61 -18.87 2.62
C ARG A 416 18.10 -19.32 1.26
#